data_AF-A0A379ADM7-F1
#
_entry.id   AF-A0A379ADM7-F1
#
_cell.length_a   1.000
_cell.length_b   1.000
_cell.length_c   1.000
_cell.angle_alpha   90.00
_cell.angle_beta   90.00
_cell.angle_gamma   90.00
#
_symmetry.space_group_name_H-M   'P 1'
#
loop_
_entity.id
_entity.type
_entity.pdbx_description
1 polymer ?
#
loop_
_entity_poly.entity_id
_entity_poly.type
_entity_poly.pdbx_seq_one_letter_code
_entity_poly.pdbx_strand_id
1 'polypeptide(L)'
;MPKDDRMVALTLRDHVTQPEHYHVIMDEFNDLELGILLNHCHLTIGTRLHSAIISMNFGTPAVAINYEHKSMGVMNQLGLPQMATDVKSLMDGSLIDKVKTVLADYDNIKLKVDTAVANEREIGNRITEEILKVLG
;
A
#
# COMPACT_ATOMS: atom_id res chain seq x y z
N MET A 1 -25.63 2.03 0.68
CA MET A 1 -24.72 1.21 -0.16
C MET A 1 -23.35 1.85 -0.13
N PRO A 2 -22.26 1.11 0.09
CA PRO A 2 -20.93 1.65 -0.22
C PRO A 2 -20.95 2.12 -1.67
N LYS A 3 -20.40 3.31 -1.96
CA LYS A 3 -20.19 3.72 -3.35
C LYS A 3 -19.20 2.72 -3.95
N ASP A 4 -19.60 2.07 -5.03
CA ASP A 4 -18.70 1.20 -5.79
C ASP A 4 -17.68 2.09 -6.52
N ASP A 5 -16.47 2.14 -5.99
CA ASP A 5 -15.38 2.96 -6.52
C ASP A 5 -15.03 2.58 -7.97
N ARG A 6 -15.37 1.35 -8.41
CA ARG A 6 -15.13 0.87 -9.79
C ARG A 6 -15.90 1.70 -10.81
N MET A 7 -17.15 2.08 -10.50
CA MET A 7 -17.97 2.87 -11.43
C MET A 7 -17.40 4.27 -11.62
N VAL A 8 -16.89 4.89 -10.55
CA VAL A 8 -16.20 6.18 -10.64
C VAL A 8 -14.89 6.03 -11.40
N ALA A 9 -14.10 4.99 -11.13
CA ALA A 9 -12.87 4.69 -11.85
C ALA A 9 -13.11 4.53 -13.36
N LEU A 10 -14.17 3.83 -13.78
CA LEU A 10 -14.51 3.70 -15.21
C LEU A 10 -14.73 5.05 -15.89
N THR A 11 -15.36 6.02 -15.22
CA THR A 11 -15.56 7.37 -15.79
C THR A 11 -14.26 8.16 -15.98
N LEU A 12 -13.20 7.82 -15.24
CA LEU A 12 -11.89 8.48 -15.37
C LEU A 12 -11.15 8.07 -16.64
N ARG A 13 -11.55 6.96 -17.29
CA ARG A 13 -10.90 6.47 -18.50
C ARG A 13 -10.91 7.51 -19.64
N ASP A 14 -11.97 8.30 -19.74
CA ASP A 14 -12.10 9.33 -20.78
C ASP A 14 -11.23 10.56 -20.50
N HIS A 15 -10.63 10.64 -19.31
CA HIS A 15 -9.84 11.78 -18.84
C HIS A 15 -8.34 11.48 -18.75
N VAL A 16 -7.92 10.23 -18.95
CA VAL A 16 -6.50 9.83 -18.98
C VAL A 16 -5.94 9.94 -20.38
N THR A 17 -4.69 10.42 -20.51
CA THR A 17 -4.03 10.61 -21.81
C THR A 17 -3.78 9.30 -22.56
N GLN A 18 -3.57 8.20 -21.83
CA GLN A 18 -3.25 6.87 -22.37
C GLN A 18 -4.22 5.82 -21.82
N PRO A 19 -5.48 5.76 -22.33
CA PRO A 19 -6.51 4.87 -21.83
C PRO A 19 -6.22 3.37 -22.07
N GLU A 20 -5.26 3.04 -22.92
CA GLU A 20 -4.72 1.70 -23.14
C GLU A 20 -3.85 1.19 -21.98
N HIS A 21 -3.27 2.11 -21.20
CA HIS A 21 -2.49 1.80 -19.98
C HIS A 21 -3.32 1.93 -18.70
N TYR A 22 -4.64 2.18 -18.82
CA TYR A 22 -5.56 2.30 -17.70
C TYR A 22 -6.51 1.09 -17.65
N HIS A 23 -6.43 0.34 -16.56
CA HIS A 23 -7.27 -0.83 -16.35
C HIS A 23 -8.04 -0.72 -15.03
N VAL A 24 -9.36 -0.87 -15.09
CA VAL A 24 -10.23 -0.99 -13.92
C VAL A 24 -10.58 -2.46 -13.77
N ILE A 25 -10.19 -3.04 -12.64
CA ILE A 25 -10.48 -4.44 -12.36
C ILE A 25 -11.88 -4.52 -11.73
N MET A 26 -12.74 -5.33 -12.35
CA MET A 26 -14.14 -5.47 -11.94
C MET A 26 -14.36 -6.67 -11.03
N ASP A 27 -13.43 -7.61 -11.01
CA ASP A 27 -13.49 -8.82 -10.20
C ASP A 27 -13.48 -8.51 -8.70
N GLU A 28 -14.11 -9.38 -7.93
CA GLU A 28 -14.04 -9.37 -6.47
C GLU A 28 -12.96 -10.36 -6.02
N PHE A 29 -11.95 -9.85 -5.33
CA PHE A 29 -10.83 -10.64 -4.83
C PHE A 29 -10.90 -10.77 -3.32
N ASN A 30 -10.49 -11.94 -2.81
CA ASN A 30 -10.07 -12.05 -1.42
C ASN A 30 -8.67 -11.45 -1.20
N ASP A 31 -8.24 -11.34 0.06
CA ASP A 31 -6.96 -10.71 0.42
C ASP A 31 -5.73 -11.38 -0.21
N LEU A 32 -5.78 -12.72 -0.40
CA LEU A 32 -4.69 -13.48 -1.03
C LEU A 32 -4.61 -13.19 -2.53
N GLU A 33 -5.74 -13.24 -3.23
CA GLU A 33 -5.83 -12.95 -4.67
C GLU A 33 -5.42 -11.50 -4.97
N LEU A 34 -5.90 -10.56 -4.16
CA LEU A 34 -5.52 -9.16 -4.27
C LEU A 34 -4.02 -8.98 -4.01
N GLY A 35 -3.45 -9.66 -3.02
CA GLY A 35 -2.02 -9.65 -2.74
C GLY A 35 -1.17 -10.15 -3.91
N ILE A 36 -1.57 -11.27 -4.53
CA ILE A 36 -0.90 -11.82 -5.71
C ILE A 36 -0.96 -10.84 -6.88
N LEU A 37 -2.13 -10.24 -7.13
CA LEU A 37 -2.27 -9.23 -8.17
C LEU A 37 -1.34 -8.04 -7.91
N LEU A 38 -1.32 -7.51 -6.68
CA LEU A 38 -0.49 -6.37 -6.32
C LEU A 38 1.01 -6.69 -6.40
N ASN A 39 1.42 -7.94 -6.17
CA ASN A 39 2.80 -8.41 -6.32
C ASN A 39 3.38 -8.18 -7.73
N HIS A 40 2.53 -8.15 -8.76
CA HIS A 40 2.96 -7.87 -10.13
C HIS A 40 3.20 -6.38 -10.42
N CYS A 41 2.89 -5.49 -9.46
CA CYS A 41 3.09 -4.05 -9.59
C CYS A 41 4.45 -3.61 -9.01
N HIS A 42 4.98 -2.49 -9.52
CA HIS A 42 6.15 -1.84 -8.90
C HIS A 42 5.77 -1.02 -7.67
N LEU A 43 4.57 -0.45 -7.64
CA LEU A 43 4.13 0.44 -6.57
C LEU A 43 2.62 0.40 -6.45
N THR A 44 2.11 0.36 -5.22
CA THR A 44 0.69 0.61 -4.93
C THR A 44 0.52 2.02 -4.40
N ILE A 45 -0.49 2.74 -4.88
CA ILE A 45 -0.88 4.05 -4.32
C ILE A 45 -2.32 3.90 -3.84
N GLY A 46 -2.57 4.09 -2.55
CA GLY A 46 -3.89 3.81 -1.97
C GLY A 46 -4.29 4.80 -0.90
N THR A 47 -5.57 5.16 -0.87
CA THR A 47 -6.17 5.98 0.21
C THR A 47 -6.57 5.14 1.43
N ARG A 48 -6.70 3.82 1.26
CA ARG A 48 -7.05 2.87 2.33
C ARG A 48 -5.79 2.15 2.82
N LEU A 49 -5.58 2.18 4.13
CA LEU A 49 -4.42 1.56 4.78
C LEU A 49 -4.30 0.05 4.51
N HIS A 50 -5.43 -0.68 4.51
CA HIS A 50 -5.41 -2.13 4.28
C HIS A 50 -4.80 -2.51 2.92
N SER A 51 -5.09 -1.74 1.86
CA SER A 51 -4.50 -1.97 0.54
C SER A 51 -2.97 -1.80 0.56
N ALA A 52 -2.45 -0.84 1.33
CA ALA A 52 -1.01 -0.66 1.50
C ALA A 52 -0.38 -1.80 2.31
N ILE A 53 -1.03 -2.25 3.39
CA ILE A 53 -0.55 -3.38 4.21
C ILE A 53 -0.50 -4.67 3.38
N ILE A 54 -1.56 -4.99 2.64
CA ILE A 54 -1.60 -6.17 1.76
C ILE A 54 -0.49 -6.08 0.72
N SER A 55 -0.37 -4.95 0.02
CA SER A 55 0.68 -4.73 -0.98
C SER A 55 2.09 -5.01 -0.44
N MET A 56 2.43 -4.42 0.72
CA MET A 56 3.73 -4.59 1.35
C MET A 56 3.96 -6.01 1.85
N ASN A 57 2.93 -6.68 2.38
CA ASN A 57 3.02 -8.08 2.78
C ASN A 57 3.33 -9.05 1.64
N PHE A 58 2.96 -8.66 0.41
CA PHE A 58 3.27 -9.36 -0.82
C PHE A 58 4.51 -8.78 -1.53
N GLY A 59 5.31 -7.97 -0.85
CA GLY A 59 6.60 -7.47 -1.34
C GLY A 59 6.51 -6.35 -2.35
N THR A 60 5.36 -5.66 -2.43
CA THR A 60 5.19 -4.47 -3.26
C THR A 60 5.20 -3.22 -2.40
N PRO A 61 6.08 -2.24 -2.66
CA PRO A 61 6.04 -0.95 -1.98
C PRO A 61 4.69 -0.27 -2.14
N ALA A 62 4.28 0.51 -1.13
CA ALA A 62 3.01 1.22 -1.16
C ALA A 62 3.12 2.65 -0.62
N VAL A 63 2.60 3.64 -1.37
CA VAL A 63 2.36 4.99 -0.86
C VAL A 63 0.92 5.09 -0.34
N ALA A 64 0.77 5.25 0.97
CA ALA A 64 -0.51 5.42 1.63
C ALA A 64 -0.89 6.90 1.71
N ILE A 65 -1.91 7.30 0.96
CA ILE A 65 -2.52 8.63 1.06
C ILE A 65 -3.45 8.64 2.28
N ASN A 66 -3.18 9.48 3.27
CA ASN A 66 -3.86 9.43 4.55
C ASN A 66 -4.70 10.69 4.82
N TYR A 67 -5.96 10.46 5.19
CA TYR A 67 -6.86 11.47 5.76
C TYR A 67 -6.70 11.56 7.30
N GLU A 68 -6.31 10.46 7.94
CA GLU A 68 -6.10 10.33 9.39
C GLU A 68 -4.68 9.85 9.71
N HIS A 69 -4.26 9.96 10.97
CA HIS A 69 -2.90 9.63 11.41
C HIS A 69 -2.59 8.11 11.46
N LYS A 70 -3.55 7.22 11.20
CA LYS A 70 -3.36 5.75 11.30
C LYS A 70 -2.32 5.22 10.30
N SER A 71 -2.40 5.64 9.03
CA SER A 71 -1.43 5.19 8.03
C SER A 71 -0.01 5.65 8.35
N MET A 72 0.13 6.87 8.85
CA MET A 72 1.43 7.41 9.28
C MET A 72 1.96 6.64 10.51
N GLY A 73 1.10 6.27 11.46
CA GLY A 73 1.46 5.41 12.58
C GLY A 73 2.01 4.04 12.15
N VAL A 74 1.32 3.34 11.25
CA VAL A 74 1.78 2.04 10.73
C VAL A 74 3.07 2.18 9.94
N MET A 75 3.17 3.19 9.07
CA MET A 75 4.40 3.41 8.30
C MET A 75 5.59 3.76 9.21
N ASN A 76 5.38 4.48 10.31
CA ASN A 76 6.42 4.73 11.30
C ASN A 76 6.85 3.46 12.03
N GLN A 77 5.89 2.59 12.40
CA GLN A 77 6.19 1.31 13.03
C GLN A 77 7.05 0.43 12.11
N LEU A 78 6.78 0.45 10.81
CA LEU A 78 7.59 -0.24 9.80
C LEU A 78 8.93 0.48 9.49
N GLY A 79 9.20 1.66 10.06
CA GLY A 79 10.39 2.45 9.76
C GLY A 79 10.40 3.08 8.36
N LEU A 80 9.22 3.28 7.76
CA LEU A 80 9.01 3.77 6.39
C LEU A 80 8.13 5.05 6.33
N PRO A 81 8.37 6.10 7.13
CA PRO A 81 7.54 7.31 7.16
C PRO A 81 7.33 7.95 5.79
N GLN A 82 8.33 7.85 4.91
CA GLN A 82 8.30 8.39 3.54
C GLN A 82 7.19 7.77 2.68
N MET A 83 6.66 6.61 3.06
CA MET A 83 5.59 5.90 2.36
C MET A 83 4.19 6.35 2.79
N ALA A 84 4.06 7.27 3.75
CA ALA A 84 2.80 7.94 4.06
C ALA A 84 2.76 9.36 3.47
N THR A 85 1.59 9.83 3.05
CA THR A 85 1.42 11.19 2.54
C THR A 85 0.05 11.76 2.82
N ASP A 86 0.00 13.00 3.30
CA ASP A 86 -1.26 13.68 3.61
C ASP A 86 -2.09 13.88 2.34
N VAL A 87 -3.41 13.79 2.43
CA VAL A 87 -4.32 14.02 1.29
C VAL A 87 -4.08 15.38 0.60
N LYS A 88 -3.61 16.41 1.32
CA LYS A 88 -3.25 17.71 0.75
C LYS A 88 -2.21 17.61 -0.36
N SER A 89 -1.37 16.57 -0.35
CA SER A 89 -0.38 16.30 -1.41
C SER A 89 -0.98 16.04 -2.79
N LEU A 90 -2.29 15.73 -2.86
CA LEU A 90 -3.03 15.64 -4.12
C LEU A 90 -3.25 17.02 -4.77
N MET A 91 -3.30 18.09 -3.99
CA MET A 91 -3.62 19.44 -4.46
C MET A 91 -2.38 20.24 -4.86
N ASP A 92 -1.22 19.94 -4.27
CA ASP A 92 0.02 20.70 -4.49
C ASP A 92 1.03 19.99 -5.40
N GLY A 93 0.74 18.76 -5.84
CA GLY A 93 1.59 17.97 -6.72
C GLY A 93 2.72 17.21 -6.02
N SER A 94 2.92 17.39 -4.70
CA SER A 94 3.99 16.73 -3.94
C SER A 94 3.88 15.20 -3.90
N LEU A 95 2.67 14.64 -4.12
CA LEU A 95 2.49 13.20 -4.28
C LEU A 95 3.27 12.66 -5.49
N ILE A 96 3.28 13.39 -6.61
CA ILE A 96 3.94 12.96 -7.84
C ILE A 96 5.44 12.86 -7.62
N ASP A 97 6.02 13.87 -6.97
CA ASP A 97 7.46 13.90 -6.67
C ASP A 97 7.87 12.78 -5.72
N LYS A 98 7.03 12.49 -4.71
CA LYS A 98 7.22 11.35 -3.80
C LYS A 98 7.19 10.03 -4.57
N VAL A 99 6.18 9.80 -5.41
CA VAL A 99 6.07 8.59 -6.23
C VAL A 99 7.30 8.44 -7.14
N LYS A 100 7.73 9.50 -7.81
CA LYS A 100 8.93 9.48 -8.65
C LYS A 100 10.19 9.14 -7.85
N THR A 101 10.33 9.70 -6.65
CA THR A 101 11.47 9.41 -5.76
C THR A 101 11.48 7.93 -5.36
N VAL A 102 10.32 7.38 -5.00
CA VAL A 102 10.18 5.95 -4.65
C VAL A 102 10.53 5.05 -5.83
N LEU A 103 10.04 5.36 -7.02
CA LEU A 103 10.31 4.57 -8.23
C LEU A 103 11.77 4.69 -8.69
N ALA A 104 12.41 5.85 -8.51
CA ALA A 104 13.82 6.04 -8.86
C ALA A 104 14.77 5.25 -7.95
N ASP A 105 14.36 4.96 -6.71
CA ASP A 105 15.11 4.18 -5.72
C ASP A 105 14.46 2.80 -5.46
N TYR A 106 13.76 2.26 -6.46
CA TYR A 106 12.86 1.11 -6.31
C TYR A 106 13.50 -0.10 -5.62
N ASP A 107 14.68 -0.55 -6.07
CA ASP A 107 15.33 -1.75 -5.52
C ASP A 107 15.65 -1.59 -4.03
N ASN A 108 16.14 -0.41 -3.62
CA ASN A 108 16.45 -0.12 -2.23
C ASN A 108 15.17 0.01 -1.39
N ILE A 109 14.13 0.65 -1.92
CA ILE A 109 12.84 0.74 -1.24
C ILE A 109 12.23 -0.65 -1.06
N LYS A 110 12.25 -1.48 -2.10
CA LYS A 110 11.74 -2.85 -2.04
C LYS A 110 12.47 -3.65 -0.96
N LEU A 111 13.79 -3.60 -0.93
CA LEU A 111 14.58 -4.25 0.11
C LEU A 111 14.20 -3.78 1.52
N LYS A 112 14.00 -2.47 1.71
CA LYS A 112 13.56 -1.90 3.00
C LYS A 112 12.16 -2.38 3.40
N VAL A 113 11.22 -2.43 2.46
CA VAL A 113 9.86 -2.94 2.68
C VAL A 113 9.91 -4.41 3.09
N ASP A 114 10.61 -5.24 2.31
CA ASP A 114 10.72 -6.69 2.56
C ASP A 114 11.35 -6.96 3.93
N THR A 115 12.40 -6.19 4.30
CA THR A 115 13.04 -6.26 5.62
C THR A 115 12.11 -5.83 6.74
N ALA A 116 11.41 -4.71 6.59
CA ALA A 116 10.49 -4.19 7.61
C ALA A 116 9.35 -5.17 7.89
N VAL A 117 8.76 -5.73 6.82
CA VAL A 117 7.68 -6.72 6.93
C VAL A 117 8.17 -8.02 7.58
N ALA A 118 9.36 -8.49 7.23
CA ALA A 118 9.95 -9.68 7.85
C ALA A 118 10.15 -9.48 9.37
N ASN A 119 10.71 -8.34 9.77
CA ASN A 119 10.91 -8.01 11.19
C ASN A 119 9.57 -7.96 11.96
N GLU A 120 8.53 -7.34 11.37
CA GLU A 120 7.22 -7.26 12.00
C GLU A 120 6.58 -8.65 12.18
N ARG A 121 6.76 -9.55 11.20
CA ARG A 121 6.32 -10.95 11.30
C ARG A 121 7.03 -11.69 12.43
N GLU A 122 8.34 -11.51 12.59
CA GLU A 122 9.10 -12.12 13.69
C GLU A 122 8.60 -11.63 15.05
N ILE A 123 8.33 -10.32 15.19
CA ILE A 123 7.77 -9.74 16.42
C ILE A 123 6.40 -10.37 16.72
N GLY A 124 5.51 -10.43 15.72
CA GLY A 124 4.18 -11.02 15.87
C GLY A 124 4.22 -12.50 16.28
N ASN A 125 5.12 -13.29 15.67
CA ASN A 125 5.31 -14.70 16.01
C ASN A 125 5.81 -14.85 17.46
N ARG A 126 6.80 -14.04 17.87
CA ARG A 126 7.33 -14.07 19.24
C ARG A 126 6.26 -13.74 20.28
N ILE A 127 5.44 -12.72 20.03
CA ILE A 127 4.33 -12.37 20.93
C ILE A 127 3.34 -13.55 21.06
N THR A 128 3.03 -14.20 19.95
CA THR A 128 2.13 -15.37 19.93
C THR A 128 2.71 -16.53 20.75
N GLU A 129 4.00 -16.81 20.59
CA GLU A 129 4.70 -17.83 21.39
C GLU A 129 4.70 -17.51 22.89
N GLU A 130 4.93 -16.25 23.26
CA GLU A 130 4.88 -15.79 24.66
C GLU A 130 3.49 -15.98 25.27
N ILE A 131 2.42 -15.66 24.53
CA ILE A 131 1.04 -15.84 24.99
C ILE A 131 0.72 -17.33 25.19
N LEU A 132 1.13 -18.20 24.26
CA LEU A 132 0.91 -19.64 24.37
C LEU A 132 1.58 -20.24 25.62
N LYS A 133 2.73 -19.72 26.04
CA LYS A 133 3.44 -20.14 27.26
C LYS A 133 2.74 -19.73 28.56
N VAL A 134 1.89 -18.72 28.53
CA VAL A 134 1.12 -18.25 29.70
C VAL A 134 -0.21 -19.00 29.84
N LEU A 135 -0.74 -19.53 28.73
CA LEU A 135 -2.02 -20.24 28.69
C LEU A 135 -1.89 -21.76 28.85
N GLY A 136 -0.69 -22.33 28.67
CA GLY A 136 -0.36 -23.73 28.96
C GLY A 136 0.32 -23.91 30.30
#